data_AF-A0AAV3T2L5-F1
#
_entry.id   AF-A0AAV3T2L5-F1
#
_cell.length_a   1.000
_cell.length_b   1.000
_cell.length_c   1.000
_cell.angle_alpha   90.00
_cell.angle_beta   90.00
_cell.angle_gamma   90.00
#
_symmetry.space_group_name_H-M   'P 1'
#
loop_
_entity.id
_entity.type
_entity.pdbx_description
1 polymer ?
#
loop_
_entity_poly.entity_id
_entity_poly.type
_entity_poly.pdbx_seq_one_letter_code
_entity_poly.pdbx_strand_id
1 'polypeptide(L)'
;MTGWACGIGGCDAVFGDVESLLAHQATEHERHECAVCGTVVPDGFFAIRHVFDEHTRAEFVRAYDADSDDIREREDVKNRIEEEVEVGALRERLDL
;
A
#
# COMPACT_ATOMS: atom_id res chain seq x y z
N MET A 1 -11.91 -18.14 -10.07
CA MET A 1 -10.71 -17.31 -9.88
C MET A 1 -10.97 -16.41 -8.68
N THR A 2 -10.10 -16.45 -7.68
CA THR A 2 -10.12 -15.51 -6.56
C THR A 2 -9.51 -14.20 -7.05
N GLY A 3 -10.28 -13.12 -7.06
CA GLY A 3 -9.80 -11.79 -7.47
C GLY A 3 -9.07 -11.06 -6.34
N TRP A 4 -8.52 -9.90 -6.68
CA TRP A 4 -7.85 -8.99 -5.77
C TRP A 4 -8.84 -7.93 -5.27
N ALA A 5 -9.26 -8.04 -4.01
CA ALA A 5 -10.17 -7.08 -3.40
C ALA A 5 -9.42 -5.86 -2.85
N CYS A 6 -10.02 -4.67 -2.97
CA CYS A 6 -9.48 -3.47 -2.37
C CYS A 6 -9.57 -3.55 -0.84
N GLY A 7 -8.44 -3.29 -0.17
CA GLY A 7 -8.34 -3.33 1.29
C GLY A 7 -8.59 -1.98 1.98
N ILE A 8 -8.92 -0.93 1.23
CA ILE A 8 -9.05 0.43 1.78
C ILE A 8 -10.48 0.69 2.22
N GLY A 9 -10.69 1.01 3.50
CA GLY A 9 -11.91 1.68 4.00
C GLY A 9 -13.25 0.99 3.71
N GLY A 10 -13.29 -0.33 3.55
CA GLY A 10 -14.52 -1.06 3.18
C GLY A 10 -14.91 -0.93 1.70
N CYS A 11 -13.96 -0.61 0.83
CA CYS A 11 -14.16 -0.61 -0.61
C CYS A 11 -14.36 -2.03 -1.15
N ASP A 12 -15.53 -2.30 -1.75
CA ASP A 12 -15.89 -3.63 -2.28
C ASP A 12 -15.35 -3.90 -3.70
N ALA A 13 -14.47 -3.05 -4.24
CA ALA A 13 -13.93 -3.23 -5.58
C ALA A 13 -13.03 -4.48 -5.66
N VAL A 14 -13.23 -5.31 -6.69
CA VAL A 14 -12.46 -6.53 -6.92
C VAL A 14 -11.94 -6.56 -8.36
N PHE A 15 -10.67 -6.89 -8.53
CA PHE A 15 -9.96 -6.88 -9.80
C PHE A 15 -9.41 -8.26 -10.17
N GLY A 16 -9.19 -8.48 -11.46
CA GLY A 16 -8.61 -9.73 -11.97
C GLY A 16 -7.10 -9.83 -11.76
N ASP A 17 -6.43 -8.70 -11.61
CA ASP A 17 -4.97 -8.57 -11.51
C ASP A 17 -4.58 -7.48 -10.50
N VAL A 18 -3.35 -7.59 -9.99
CA VAL A 18 -2.78 -6.67 -9.00
C VAL A 18 -2.60 -5.28 -9.56
N GLU A 19 -2.15 -5.13 -10.81
CA GLU A 19 -1.91 -3.82 -11.41
C GLU A 19 -3.19 -2.97 -11.44
N SER A 20 -4.31 -3.56 -11.81
CA SER A 20 -5.62 -2.90 -11.83
C SER A 20 -6.10 -2.51 -10.43
N LEU A 21 -5.88 -3.38 -9.43
CA LEU A 21 -6.15 -3.05 -8.03
C LEU A 21 -5.29 -1.85 -7.58
N LEU A 22 -4.00 -1.86 -7.87
CA LEU A 22 -3.07 -0.81 -7.46
C LEU A 22 -3.35 0.53 -8.17
N ALA A 23 -3.72 0.50 -9.45
CA ALA A 23 -4.18 1.66 -10.18
C ALA A 23 -5.42 2.27 -9.50
N HIS A 24 -6.41 1.44 -9.17
CA HIS A 24 -7.61 1.87 -8.45
C HIS A 24 -7.28 2.48 -7.08
N GLN A 25 -6.41 1.85 -6.29
CA GLN A 25 -5.97 2.43 -5.00
C GLN A 25 -5.32 3.79 -5.19
N ALA A 26 -4.53 3.97 -6.25
CA ALA A 26 -3.78 5.19 -6.46
C ALA A 26 -4.61 6.38 -6.98
N THR A 27 -5.71 6.12 -7.70
CA THR A 27 -6.49 7.17 -8.38
C THR A 27 -7.87 7.42 -7.77
N GLU A 28 -8.47 6.42 -7.13
CA GLU A 28 -9.86 6.48 -6.66
C GLU A 28 -10.01 6.69 -5.15
N HIS A 29 -8.91 6.65 -4.40
CA HIS A 29 -8.92 6.87 -2.95
C HIS A 29 -8.22 8.18 -2.59
N GLU A 30 -8.60 8.73 -1.44
CA GLU A 30 -7.90 9.87 -0.86
C GLU A 30 -6.43 9.49 -0.61
N ARG A 31 -5.51 10.41 -0.90
CA ARG A 31 -4.08 10.15 -0.68
C ARG A 31 -3.78 10.06 0.81
N HIS A 32 -2.84 9.20 1.17
CA HIS A 32 -2.38 9.00 2.54
C HIS A 32 -1.24 9.97 2.88
N GLU A 33 -1.38 10.73 3.96
CA GLU A 33 -0.28 11.49 4.55
C GLU A 33 0.50 10.59 5.52
N CYS A 34 1.79 10.37 5.24
CA CYS A 34 2.62 9.53 6.09
C CYS A 34 2.79 10.17 7.48
N ALA A 35 2.29 9.52 8.54
CA ALA A 35 2.38 10.02 9.91
C ALA A 35 3.83 10.13 10.44
N VAL A 36 4.82 9.51 9.77
CA VAL A 36 6.23 9.61 10.16
C VAL A 36 6.90 10.88 9.63
N CYS A 37 6.64 11.27 8.38
CA CYS A 37 7.38 12.34 7.70
C CYS A 37 6.52 13.40 6.98
N GLY A 38 5.20 13.24 6.92
CA GLY A 38 4.27 14.15 6.25
C GLY A 38 4.21 14.05 4.73
N THR A 39 4.96 13.12 4.11
CA THR A 39 4.87 12.90 2.66
C THR A 39 3.49 12.36 2.29
N VAL A 40 2.85 12.97 1.30
CA VAL A 40 1.56 12.53 0.76
C VAL A 40 1.79 11.54 -0.39
N VAL A 41 1.37 10.30 -0.19
CA VAL A 41 1.51 9.19 -1.14
C VAL A 41 0.13 8.62 -1.49
N PRO A 42 -0.02 7.86 -2.59
CA PRO A 42 -1.26 7.14 -2.81
C PRO A 42 -1.52 6.15 -1.67
N ASP A 43 -2.79 5.95 -1.31
CA ASP A 43 -3.19 5.08 -0.21
C ASP A 43 -3.06 3.59 -0.57
N GLY A 44 -3.35 2.70 0.37
CA GLY A 44 -3.23 1.26 0.22
C GLY A 44 -1.77 0.83 0.11
N PHE A 45 -1.46 0.07 -0.94
CA PHE A 45 -0.13 -0.53 -1.11
C PHE A 45 1.00 0.51 -1.14
N PHE A 46 0.82 1.65 -1.81
CA PHE A 46 1.89 2.65 -1.91
C PHE A 46 2.20 3.32 -0.56
N ALA A 47 1.20 3.50 0.30
CA ALA A 47 1.39 3.96 1.67
C ALA A 47 2.13 2.93 2.54
N ILE A 48 1.73 1.65 2.44
CA ILE A 48 2.41 0.54 3.12
C ILE A 48 3.88 0.47 2.65
N ARG A 49 4.11 0.41 1.34
CA ARG A 49 5.45 0.33 0.79
C ARG A 49 6.31 1.51 1.22
N HIS A 50 5.79 2.74 1.14
CA HIS A 50 6.51 3.93 1.58
C HIS A 50 7.00 3.80 3.03
N VAL A 51 6.13 3.38 3.96
CA VAL A 51 6.51 3.36 5.36
C VAL A 51 7.54 2.27 5.69
N PHE A 52 7.52 1.14 4.98
CA PHE A 52 8.47 0.04 5.21
C PHE A 52 9.77 0.16 4.39
N ASP A 53 9.79 0.90 3.28
CA ASP A 53 11.00 1.16 2.50
C ASP A 53 11.77 2.37 3.04
N GLU A 54 11.08 3.41 3.52
CA GLU A 54 11.71 4.70 3.88
C GLU A 54 11.86 4.90 5.39
N HIS A 55 11.13 4.14 6.23
CA HIS A 55 11.15 4.29 7.69
C HIS A 55 11.38 2.96 8.41
N THR A 56 11.79 3.05 9.67
CA THR A 56 11.98 1.86 10.51
C THR A 56 10.66 1.40 11.12
N ARG A 57 10.58 0.10 11.44
CA ARG A 57 9.45 -0.48 12.20
C ARG A 57 9.17 0.26 13.50
N ALA A 58 10.22 0.75 14.17
CA ALA A 58 10.08 1.50 15.42
C ALA A 58 9.44 2.88 15.21
N GLU A 59 9.69 3.52 14.07
CA GLU A 59 9.02 4.78 13.69
C GLU A 59 7.57 4.53 13.29
N PHE A 60 7.30 3.48 12.52
CA PHE A 60 5.94 3.05 12.20
C PHE A 60 5.10 2.83 13.47
N VAL A 61 5.59 2.02 14.41
CA VAL A 61 4.92 1.75 15.70
C VAL A 61 4.60 3.04 16.45
N ARG A 62 5.55 3.98 16.54
CA ARG A 62 5.34 5.23 17.26
C ARG A 62 4.37 6.17 16.57
N ALA A 63 4.43 6.27 15.24
CA ALA A 63 3.63 7.23 14.48
C ALA A 63 2.18 6.76 14.28
N TYR A 64 1.97 5.45 14.17
CA TYR A 64 0.66 4.86 13.88
C TYR A 64 0.02 4.14 15.08
N ASP A 65 0.65 4.19 16.26
CA ASP A 65 0.22 3.44 17.46
C ASP A 65 0.04 1.94 17.17
N ALA A 66 0.95 1.39 16.36
CA ALA A 66 0.86 0.04 15.80
C ALA A 66 1.60 -1.00 16.65
N ASP A 67 1.27 -2.27 16.47
CA ASP A 67 1.94 -3.37 17.15
C ASP A 67 2.70 -4.33 16.21
N SER A 68 3.13 -5.48 16.74
CA SER A 68 3.85 -6.48 15.96
C SER A 68 2.99 -7.20 14.94
N ASP A 69 1.68 -7.31 15.19
CA ASP A 69 0.74 -7.96 14.29
C ASP A 69 0.47 -7.02 13.11
N ASP A 70 0.30 -5.72 13.38
CA ASP A 70 0.19 -4.66 12.36
C ASP A 70 1.37 -4.64 11.38
N ILE A 71 2.58 -4.81 11.90
CA ILE A 71 3.80 -4.89 11.09
C ILE A 71 3.74 -6.13 10.19
N ARG A 72 3.46 -7.31 10.76
CA ARG A 72 3.48 -8.57 10.01
C ARG A 72 2.44 -8.56 8.90
N GLU A 73 1.22 -8.12 9.20
CA GLU A 73 0.16 -8.02 8.19
C GLU A 73 0.57 -7.15 7.01
N ARG A 74 1.16 -5.97 7.26
CA ARG A 74 1.54 -5.03 6.22
C ARG A 74 2.77 -5.47 5.44
N GLU A 75 3.77 -6.08 6.09
CA GLU A 75 4.91 -6.68 5.41
C GLU A 75 4.48 -7.86 4.52
N ASP A 76 3.56 -8.70 5.00
CA ASP A 76 3.02 -9.82 4.21
C ASP A 76 2.24 -9.32 2.98
N VAL A 77 1.40 -8.29 3.14
CA VAL A 77 0.72 -7.62 2.02
C VAL A 77 1.72 -7.04 1.03
N LYS A 78 2.74 -6.31 1.51
CA LYS A 78 3.78 -5.72 0.67
C LYS A 78 4.51 -6.77 -0.15
N ASN A 79 5.01 -7.81 0.52
CA ASN A 79 5.78 -8.87 -0.12
C ASN A 79 4.96 -9.61 -1.19
N ARG A 80 3.72 -9.98 -0.86
CA ARG A 80 2.82 -10.67 -1.79
C ARG A 80 2.52 -9.83 -3.04
N ILE A 81 2.38 -8.51 -2.89
CA ILE A 81 2.15 -7.64 -4.04
C ILE A 81 3.44 -7.49 -4.87
N GLU A 82 4.58 -7.29 -4.22
CA GLU A 82 5.89 -7.14 -4.90
C GLU A 82 6.34 -8.41 -5.63
N GLU A 83 5.84 -9.59 -5.25
CA GLU A 83 6.03 -10.84 -5.98
C GLU A 83 5.22 -10.90 -7.30
N GLU A 84 4.12 -10.15 -7.40
CA GLU A 84 3.18 -10.20 -8.53
C GLU A 84 3.35 -9.03 -9.51
N VAL A 85 3.99 -7.93 -9.09
CA VAL A 85 4.12 -6.72 -9.91
C VAL A 85 5.51 -6.08 -9.85
N GLU A 86 5.98 -5.61 -11.02
CA GLU A 86 7.13 -4.74 -11.11
C GLU A 86 6.75 -3.30 -10.75
N VAL A 87 6.84 -2.97 -9.46
CA VAL A 87 6.33 -1.71 -8.90
C VAL A 87 6.93 -0.46 -9.57
N GLY A 88 8.21 -0.51 -9.96
CA GLY A 88 8.86 0.61 -10.67
C GLY A 88 8.17 0.92 -12.01
N ALA A 89 7.95 -0.10 -12.83
CA ALA A 89 7.26 0.03 -14.12
C ALA A 89 5.79 0.44 -13.94
N LEU A 90 5.12 -0.06 -12.91
CA LEU A 90 3.74 0.34 -12.61
C LEU A 90 3.65 1.82 -12.21
N ARG A 91 4.57 2.31 -11.37
CA ARG A 91 4.59 3.73 -10.98
C ARG A 91 4.77 4.65 -12.18
N GLU A 92 5.69 4.30 -13.09
CA GLU A 92 5.90 5.05 -14.32
C GLU A 92 4.62 5.08 -15.19
N ARG A 93 3.90 3.95 -15.30
CA ARG A 93 2.62 3.87 -16.03
C ARG A 93 1.50 4.70 -15.39
N LEU A 94 1.54 4.92 -14.09
CA LEU A 94 0.53 5.66 -13.32
C LEU A 94 0.91 7.13 -13.07
N ASP A 95 2.03 7.59 -13.63
CA ASP A 95 2.59 8.93 -13.40
C ASP A 95 2.82 9.26 -11.90
N LEU A 96 3.40 8.30 -11.15
CA LEU A 96 3.66 8.34 -9.69
C LEU A 96 5.15 8.40 -9.29
#